data_AF-A0A962Z889-F1
#
_entry.id   AF-A0A962Z889-F1
#
_cell.length_a   1.000
_cell.length_b   1.000
_cell.length_c   1.000
_cell.angle_alpha   90.00
_cell.angle_beta   90.00
_cell.angle_gamma   90.00
#
_symmetry.space_group_name_H-M   'P 1'
#
loop_
_entity.id
_entity.type
_entity.pdbx_description
1 polymer ?
#
loop_
_entity_poly.entity_id
_entity_poly.type
_entity_poly.pdbx_seq_one_letter_code
_entity_poly.pdbx_strand_id
1 'polypeptide(L)'
;LYAVGAKPRFWRPTRGELFDQVTDHEWQGCLEHPPHPNDVNDVEPVRWDPATWFLPYFAFDVLDLPANSKKEAWNDWLDDDAGGCFTPPDDSDFDANFDTTCKYGSPGRTVRSNGRKGVIKGEKIELGPNYYCTVSPLLPLTSDREALAKSIDGMGNDHVNITDLTIGLMWGWRALSPDPPLAQSPGHPSKERLKFIVLMSDGANAAAQGRGKQYGGWGMPGDGRLGPSIDSGSDDKDIAAVMDGRTLEACANAKRYGITIMSVNFGENTTGSGVLQQCASSGLYYEATDAAALGDVFRSIGVHIGSLRLTR
;
A
#
# COMPACT_ATOMS: atom_id res chain seq x y z
N LEU A 1 -16.09 -11.35 -3.19
CA LEU A 1 -15.03 -10.73 -4.02
C LEU A 1 -14.73 -11.68 -5.17
N TYR A 2 -15.14 -11.32 -6.38
CA TYR A 2 -15.05 -12.15 -7.60
C TYR A 2 -14.28 -11.39 -8.68
N ALA A 3 -13.34 -12.08 -9.33
CA ALA A 3 -12.86 -11.96 -10.71
C ALA A 3 -11.51 -12.72 -10.81
N VAL A 4 -11.09 -13.50 -11.82
CA VAL A 4 -11.65 -14.22 -12.96
C VAL A 4 -10.60 -15.33 -13.21
N GLY A 5 -10.99 -16.59 -13.39
CA GLY A 5 -10.06 -17.71 -13.68
C GLY A 5 -10.40 -18.98 -12.90
N ALA A 6 -10.56 -20.09 -13.61
CA ALA A 6 -11.35 -21.25 -13.18
C ALA A 6 -10.74 -22.10 -12.03
N LYS A 7 -11.55 -22.34 -10.98
CA LYS A 7 -11.88 -23.66 -10.38
C LYS A 7 -12.96 -23.49 -9.29
N PRO A 8 -14.20 -24.00 -9.48
CA PRO A 8 -15.25 -23.91 -8.47
C PRO A 8 -15.20 -25.13 -7.55
N ARG A 9 -14.90 -24.96 -6.25
CA ARG A 9 -15.39 -25.80 -5.11
C ARG A 9 -14.77 -25.57 -3.72
N PHE A 10 -14.05 -24.49 -3.45
CA PHE A 10 -13.53 -24.23 -2.09
C PHE A 10 -14.12 -22.95 -1.50
N TRP A 11 -14.52 -23.01 -0.23
CA TRP A 11 -14.81 -21.82 0.59
C TRP A 11 -13.59 -20.90 0.54
N ARG A 12 -13.80 -19.62 0.22
CA ARG A 12 -12.74 -18.60 0.22
C ARG A 12 -12.97 -17.68 1.42
N PRO A 13 -12.13 -17.74 2.47
CA PRO A 13 -12.28 -16.87 3.63
C PRO A 13 -12.09 -15.40 3.25
N THR A 14 -12.85 -14.53 3.90
CA THR A 14 -12.58 -13.10 3.98
C THR A 14 -11.30 -12.84 4.79
N ARG A 15 -10.73 -11.64 4.67
CA ARG A 15 -9.55 -11.24 5.46
C ARG A 15 -9.81 -11.27 6.97
N GLY A 16 -11.03 -10.91 7.39
CA GLY A 16 -11.46 -11.04 8.78
C GLY A 16 -11.47 -12.50 9.23
N GLU A 17 -12.10 -13.39 8.45
CA GLU A 17 -12.10 -14.82 8.74
C GLU A 17 -10.70 -15.45 8.72
N LEU A 18 -9.74 -14.88 7.99
CA LEU A 18 -8.34 -15.30 8.05
C LEU A 18 -7.69 -14.89 9.37
N PHE A 19 -7.84 -13.64 9.81
CA PHE A 19 -7.33 -13.18 11.11
C PHE A 19 -7.98 -13.94 12.28
N ASP A 20 -9.28 -14.24 12.21
CA ASP A 20 -9.98 -15.04 13.23
C ASP A 20 -9.40 -16.46 13.39
N GLN A 21 -8.75 -17.00 12.35
CA GLN A 21 -8.07 -18.30 12.42
C GLN A 21 -6.67 -18.20 13.04
N VAL A 22 -6.02 -17.04 13.00
CA VAL A 22 -4.64 -16.86 13.51
C VAL A 22 -4.68 -16.52 14.99
N THR A 23 -4.25 -17.44 15.85
CA THR A 23 -4.42 -17.28 17.30
C THR A 23 -3.32 -16.53 18.03
N ASP A 24 -2.24 -16.17 17.33
CA ASP A 24 -1.04 -15.55 17.88
C ASP A 24 -0.66 -14.21 17.21
N HIS A 25 -1.49 -13.72 16.28
CA HIS A 25 -1.31 -12.43 15.62
C HIS A 25 -2.65 -11.71 15.51
N GLU A 26 -2.69 -10.44 15.92
CA GLU A 26 -3.81 -9.55 15.65
C GLU A 26 -3.49 -8.67 14.43
N TRP A 27 -4.54 -8.15 13.80
CA TRP A 27 -4.38 -7.19 12.70
C TRP A 27 -3.75 -5.88 13.19
N GLN A 28 -2.67 -5.44 12.54
CA GLN A 28 -1.90 -4.25 12.95
C GLN A 28 -2.37 -2.93 12.31
N GLY A 29 -3.48 -2.94 11.57
CA GLY A 29 -4.10 -1.71 11.04
C GLY A 29 -3.80 -1.41 9.58
N CYS A 30 -2.93 -2.15 8.90
CA CYS A 30 -2.67 -1.94 7.47
C CYS A 30 -3.82 -2.44 6.59
N LEU A 31 -4.01 -1.77 5.46
CA LEU A 31 -5.07 -2.09 4.51
C LEU A 31 -4.46 -2.40 3.14
N GLU A 32 -5.13 -3.27 2.39
CA GLU A 32 -4.83 -3.47 0.97
C GLU A 32 -5.36 -2.28 0.16
N HIS A 33 -4.72 -2.01 -0.98
CA HIS A 33 -5.28 -1.13 -2.00
C HIS A 33 -6.59 -1.70 -2.51
N PRO A 34 -7.69 -0.93 -2.57
CA PRO A 34 -8.93 -1.42 -3.19
C PRO A 34 -8.69 -1.86 -4.65
N PRO A 35 -9.46 -2.81 -5.20
CA PRO A 35 -9.35 -3.14 -6.62
C PRO A 35 -9.63 -1.94 -7.51
N HIS A 36 -8.93 -1.84 -8.64
CA HIS A 36 -9.19 -0.82 -9.65
C HIS A 36 -10.66 -0.87 -10.13
N PRO A 37 -11.37 0.27 -10.25
CA PRO A 37 -10.88 1.66 -10.18
C PRO A 37 -10.91 2.34 -8.81
N ASN A 38 -11.16 1.62 -7.71
CA ASN A 38 -11.29 2.22 -6.37
C ASN A 38 -9.92 2.47 -5.68
N ASP A 39 -8.83 1.93 -6.23
CA ASP A 39 -7.45 2.27 -5.86
C ASP A 39 -7.10 3.73 -6.16
N VAL A 40 -7.71 4.33 -7.19
CA VAL A 40 -7.38 5.67 -7.70
C VAL A 40 -8.52 6.68 -7.56
N ASN A 41 -9.57 6.33 -6.82
CA ASN A 41 -10.72 7.19 -6.56
C ASN A 41 -11.07 7.19 -5.06
N ASP A 42 -11.45 8.36 -4.56
CA ASP A 42 -12.03 8.48 -3.23
C ASP A 42 -13.51 8.09 -3.29
N VAL A 43 -13.78 6.82 -3.00
CA VAL A 43 -15.12 6.22 -3.05
C VAL A 43 -15.56 5.88 -1.64
N GLU A 44 -16.76 6.34 -1.28
CA GLU A 44 -17.38 6.01 -0.01
C GLU A 44 -17.65 4.50 0.07
N PRO A 45 -17.26 3.82 1.17
CA PRO A 45 -17.59 2.41 1.38
C PRO A 45 -19.10 2.18 1.50
N VAL A 46 -19.65 1.36 0.62
CA VAL A 46 -21.07 0.99 0.58
C VAL A 46 -21.26 -0.45 1.08
N ARG A 47 -22.14 -0.63 2.06
CA ARG A 47 -22.41 -1.95 2.68
C ARG A 47 -22.78 -3.06 1.68
N TRP A 48 -23.40 -2.72 0.56
CA TRP A 48 -23.87 -3.70 -0.43
C TRP A 48 -22.92 -3.84 -1.63
N ASP A 49 -21.83 -3.07 -1.66
CA ASP A 49 -20.82 -3.14 -2.70
C ASP A 49 -19.43 -3.44 -2.09
N PRO A 50 -19.07 -4.73 -1.95
CA PRO A 50 -17.78 -5.13 -1.40
C PRO A 50 -16.56 -4.61 -2.16
N ALA A 51 -16.72 -4.14 -3.41
CA ALA A 51 -15.60 -3.56 -4.15
C ALA A 51 -15.15 -2.22 -3.57
N THR A 52 -16.01 -1.56 -2.79
CA THR A 52 -15.74 -0.27 -2.13
C THR A 52 -15.18 -0.41 -0.72
N TRP A 53 -15.04 -1.64 -0.21
CA TRP A 53 -14.58 -1.87 1.16
C TRP A 53 -13.06 -1.74 1.26
N PHE A 54 -12.59 -1.21 2.38
CA PHE A 54 -11.20 -1.32 2.78
C PHE A 54 -10.96 -2.70 3.39
N LEU A 55 -10.00 -3.43 2.82
CA LEU A 55 -9.70 -4.80 3.24
C LEU A 55 -8.49 -4.79 4.19
N PRO A 56 -8.57 -5.44 5.36
CA PRO A 56 -7.40 -5.71 6.18
C PRO A 56 -6.31 -6.37 5.34
N TYR A 57 -5.10 -5.81 5.40
CA TYR A 57 -3.92 -6.40 4.82
C TYR A 57 -3.62 -7.74 5.49
N PHE A 58 -3.49 -8.80 4.70
CA PHE A 58 -3.12 -10.13 5.16
C PHE A 58 -2.05 -10.69 4.23
N ALA A 59 -0.80 -10.66 4.68
CA ALA A 59 0.30 -11.29 4.00
C ALA A 59 0.15 -12.81 4.12
N PHE A 60 -0.21 -13.46 3.02
CA PHE A 60 -0.33 -14.91 3.02
C PHE A 60 1.02 -15.58 3.28
N ASP A 61 0.93 -16.75 3.90
CA ASP A 61 2.03 -17.68 3.97
C ASP A 61 2.40 -18.19 2.57
N VAL A 62 3.69 -18.18 2.25
CA VAL A 62 4.23 -18.75 1.00
C VAL A 62 4.93 -20.07 1.33
N LEU A 63 4.97 -21.03 0.39
CA LEU A 63 5.48 -22.38 0.65
C LEU A 63 6.97 -22.43 1.05
N ASP A 64 7.31 -23.48 1.81
CA ASP A 64 8.66 -23.79 2.26
C ASP A 64 9.61 -23.94 1.07
N LEU A 65 10.53 -22.98 0.89
CA LEU A 65 11.69 -23.20 0.04
C LEU A 65 12.60 -24.26 0.69
N PRO A 66 13.31 -25.10 -0.09
CA PRO A 66 14.27 -26.05 0.46
C PRO A 66 15.24 -25.36 1.42
N ALA A 67 15.59 -26.02 2.52
CA ALA A 67 16.43 -25.50 3.62
C ALA A 67 17.77 -24.86 3.19
N ASN A 68 18.23 -25.13 1.96
CA ASN A 68 19.48 -24.67 1.38
C ASN A 68 19.33 -23.47 0.40
N SER A 69 18.10 -23.00 0.18
CA SER A 69 17.86 -21.74 -0.55
C SER A 69 18.44 -20.58 0.26
N LYS A 70 19.19 -19.68 -0.40
CA LYS A 70 19.73 -18.48 0.22
C LYS A 70 18.54 -17.56 0.55
N LYS A 71 18.06 -17.68 1.78
CA LYS A 71 16.87 -17.02 2.34
C LYS A 71 17.03 -15.50 2.33
N GLU A 72 16.33 -14.85 1.42
CA GLU A 72 15.93 -13.44 1.59
C GLU A 72 14.40 -13.39 1.56
N ALA A 73 13.82 -13.17 2.75
CA ALA A 73 12.54 -12.49 2.96
C ALA A 73 11.21 -13.11 2.43
N TRP A 74 11.08 -14.42 2.28
CA TRP A 74 9.77 -15.04 1.97
C TRP A 74 8.92 -15.14 3.24
N ASN A 75 7.63 -14.82 3.16
CA ASN A 75 6.69 -14.86 4.28
C ASN A 75 6.23 -16.30 4.58
N ASP A 76 7.16 -17.16 4.98
CA ASP A 76 6.93 -18.55 5.38
C ASP A 76 6.84 -18.59 6.92
N TRP A 77 5.61 -18.46 7.42
CA TRP A 77 5.27 -18.35 8.83
C TRP A 77 4.29 -19.41 9.33
N LEU A 78 3.78 -20.29 8.47
CA LEU A 78 3.00 -21.47 8.83
C LEU A 78 3.70 -22.74 8.39
N ASP A 79 3.56 -23.81 9.16
CA ASP A 79 4.01 -25.13 8.70
C ASP A 79 3.09 -25.64 7.57
N ASP A 80 3.65 -26.27 6.55
CA ASP A 80 2.91 -26.75 5.37
C ASP A 80 1.85 -27.82 5.70
N ASP A 81 1.99 -28.51 6.85
CA ASP A 81 1.04 -29.47 7.39
C ASP A 81 -0.07 -28.82 8.25
N ALA A 82 0.07 -27.53 8.59
CA ALA A 82 -0.87 -26.79 9.44
C ALA A 82 -2.27 -26.63 8.84
N GLY A 83 -2.46 -27.00 7.56
CA GLY A 83 -3.72 -26.94 6.79
C GLY A 83 -4.33 -28.26 6.30
N GLY A 84 -3.58 -29.37 6.31
CA GLY A 84 -4.02 -30.62 5.68
C GLY A 84 -3.92 -30.61 4.14
N CYS A 85 -2.94 -29.91 3.58
CA CYS A 85 -2.62 -29.97 2.15
C CYS A 85 -2.13 -31.40 1.81
N PHE A 86 -2.98 -32.21 1.15
CA PHE A 86 -2.70 -33.64 0.90
C PHE A 86 -1.82 -33.93 -0.32
N THR A 87 -1.29 -32.91 -0.98
CA THR A 87 -0.27 -33.05 -2.03
C THR A 87 0.64 -31.83 -1.96
N PRO A 88 1.97 -31.98 -1.81
CA PRO A 88 2.87 -30.88 -2.08
C PRO A 88 2.64 -30.46 -3.54
N PRO A 89 2.35 -29.18 -3.83
CA PRO A 89 2.38 -28.71 -5.20
C PRO A 89 3.77 -28.97 -5.79
N ASP A 90 3.80 -29.18 -7.11
CA ASP A 90 5.04 -29.25 -7.87
C ASP A 90 5.81 -27.94 -7.65
N ASP A 91 7.06 -28.05 -7.19
CA ASP A 91 7.94 -26.90 -6.88
C ASP A 91 8.29 -26.07 -8.13
N SER A 92 8.00 -26.60 -9.31
CA SER A 92 8.13 -25.90 -10.60
C SER A 92 6.84 -25.18 -11.05
N ASP A 93 5.69 -25.47 -10.44
CA ASP A 93 4.42 -24.81 -10.72
C ASP A 93 4.18 -23.71 -9.70
N PHE A 94 4.75 -22.55 -10.02
CA PHE A 94 4.60 -21.34 -9.22
C PHE A 94 3.12 -21.07 -8.94
N ASP A 95 2.22 -21.21 -9.91
CA ASP A 95 0.77 -20.97 -9.71
C ASP A 95 0.12 -21.97 -8.75
N ALA A 96 0.63 -23.22 -8.65
CA ALA A 96 0.17 -24.22 -7.68
C ALA A 96 0.65 -23.92 -6.25
N ASN A 97 1.75 -23.19 -6.10
CA ASN A 97 2.25 -22.74 -4.80
C ASN A 97 1.35 -21.67 -4.13
N PHE A 98 0.46 -21.01 -4.91
CA PHE A 98 -0.40 -19.93 -4.43
C PHE A 98 -1.83 -20.36 -4.06
N ASP A 99 -2.20 -21.63 -4.28
CA ASP A 99 -3.47 -22.17 -3.76
C ASP A 99 -3.34 -22.56 -2.27
N THR A 100 -2.73 -21.66 -1.49
CA THR A 100 -2.51 -21.78 -0.04
C THR A 100 -3.81 -21.70 0.76
N THR A 101 -4.97 -21.61 0.08
CA THR A 101 -6.28 -21.77 0.73
C THR A 101 -6.39 -23.09 1.50
N CYS A 102 -5.64 -24.14 1.12
CA CYS A 102 -5.57 -25.36 1.93
C CYS A 102 -4.88 -25.16 3.30
N LYS A 103 -3.94 -24.21 3.43
CA LYS A 103 -3.34 -23.79 4.72
C LYS A 103 -4.37 -23.12 5.64
N TYR A 104 -5.32 -22.42 5.03
CA TYR A 104 -6.38 -21.64 5.68
C TYR A 104 -7.76 -22.28 5.43
N GLY A 105 -7.90 -23.55 5.81
CA GLY A 105 -8.91 -24.43 5.21
C GLY A 105 -9.86 -25.10 6.19
N SER A 106 -10.68 -24.32 6.91
CA SER A 106 -12.08 -24.62 7.30
C SER A 106 -12.55 -23.62 8.37
N PRO A 107 -13.81 -23.12 8.33
CA PRO A 107 -14.36 -22.34 9.45
C PRO A 107 -14.17 -23.06 10.79
N GLY A 108 -13.58 -22.37 11.77
CA GLY A 108 -13.28 -22.92 13.10
C GLY A 108 -11.93 -23.65 13.23
N ARG A 109 -11.14 -23.77 12.16
CA ARG A 109 -9.73 -24.19 12.25
C ARG A 109 -8.88 -23.04 12.76
N THR A 110 -8.01 -23.30 13.73
CA THR A 110 -7.03 -22.32 14.20
C THR A 110 -5.64 -22.68 13.71
N VAL A 111 -4.86 -21.68 13.32
CA VAL A 111 -3.44 -21.80 12.98
C VAL A 111 -2.60 -20.95 13.95
N ARG A 112 -1.32 -21.30 14.05
CA ARG A 112 -0.30 -20.57 14.81
C ARG A 112 0.95 -20.46 13.97
N SER A 113 1.70 -19.40 14.17
CA SER A 113 2.99 -19.24 13.52
C SER A 113 3.95 -20.36 13.95
N ASN A 114 4.75 -20.82 12.98
CA ASN A 114 5.87 -21.74 13.20
C ASN A 114 7.07 -21.06 13.90
N GLY A 115 7.01 -19.75 14.16
CA GLY A 115 8.04 -18.98 14.84
C GLY A 115 9.28 -18.67 13.99
N ARG A 116 9.26 -19.01 12.68
CA ARG A 116 10.34 -18.66 11.75
C ARG A 116 10.47 -17.13 11.63
N LYS A 117 11.69 -16.68 11.39
CA LYS A 117 12.02 -15.27 11.15
C LYS A 117 12.62 -15.12 9.77
N GLY A 118 12.23 -14.07 9.07
CA GLY A 118 12.86 -13.65 7.84
C GLY A 118 14.20 -12.99 8.14
N VAL A 119 15.00 -12.79 7.10
CA VAL A 119 16.20 -11.95 7.17
C VAL A 119 16.18 -11.00 5.98
N ILE A 120 16.27 -9.70 6.24
CA ILE A 120 16.50 -8.66 5.23
C ILE A 120 17.77 -7.92 5.62
N LYS A 121 18.74 -7.83 4.71
CA LYS A 121 20.02 -7.12 4.93
C LYS A 121 20.74 -7.51 6.24
N GLY A 122 20.58 -8.76 6.69
CA GLY A 122 21.19 -9.29 7.91
C GLY A 122 20.38 -9.05 9.19
N GLU A 123 19.26 -8.34 9.12
CA GLU A 123 18.37 -8.10 10.25
C GLU A 123 17.22 -9.11 10.25
N LYS A 124 16.92 -9.66 11.44
CA LYS A 124 15.79 -10.58 11.61
C LYS A 124 14.50 -9.79 11.60
N ILE A 125 13.54 -10.26 10.82
CA ILE A 125 12.20 -9.67 10.73
C ILE A 125 11.14 -10.69 11.12
N GLU A 126 10.09 -10.18 11.75
CA GLU A 126 8.89 -10.94 12.07
C GLU A 126 8.18 -11.33 10.77
N LEU A 127 7.95 -12.63 10.58
CA LEU A 127 7.07 -13.14 9.53
C LEU A 127 5.66 -13.31 10.10
N GLY A 128 4.64 -13.30 9.25
CA GLY A 128 3.27 -13.38 9.72
C GLY A 128 2.25 -12.75 8.80
N PRO A 129 0.98 -12.70 9.21
CA PRO A 129 -0.08 -12.07 8.43
C PRO A 129 0.08 -10.55 8.30
N ASN A 130 0.89 -9.93 9.17
CA ASN A 130 1.22 -8.50 9.11
C ASN A 130 2.59 -8.24 8.46
N TYR A 131 3.19 -9.21 7.76
CA TYR A 131 4.48 -9.03 7.11
C TYR A 131 4.48 -7.84 6.13
N TYR A 132 5.37 -6.86 6.32
CA TYR A 132 5.37 -5.55 5.65
C TYR A 132 4.25 -4.56 6.01
N CYS A 133 3.51 -4.80 7.09
CA CYS A 133 2.71 -3.77 7.73
C CYS A 133 3.58 -2.92 8.66
N THR A 134 4.52 -2.16 8.08
CA THR A 134 5.53 -1.38 8.80
C THR A 134 5.29 0.13 8.75
N VAL A 135 4.26 0.58 8.03
CA VAL A 135 3.95 1.99 7.87
C VAL A 135 3.48 2.62 9.18
N SER A 136 3.94 3.84 9.47
CA SER A 136 3.44 4.62 10.61
C SER A 136 1.93 4.90 10.42
N PRO A 137 1.12 4.82 11.50
CA PRO A 137 -0.30 5.17 11.41
C PRO A 137 -0.50 6.59 10.89
N LEU A 138 -1.47 6.76 9.99
CA LEU A 138 -1.87 8.08 9.50
C LEU A 138 -2.38 8.92 10.67
N LEU A 139 -1.92 10.18 10.76
CA LEU A 139 -2.55 11.18 11.59
C LEU A 139 -3.68 11.86 10.80
N PRO A 140 -4.95 11.68 11.19
CA PRO A 140 -6.07 12.56 10.87
C PRO A 140 -5.79 14.04 10.67
N LEU A 141 -6.66 14.72 9.91
CA LEU A 141 -6.65 16.20 9.89
C LEU A 141 -6.80 16.73 11.31
N THR A 142 -5.85 17.56 11.73
CA THR A 142 -5.81 18.11 13.08
C THR A 142 -5.26 19.53 13.08
N SER A 143 -5.68 20.32 14.06
CA SER A 143 -5.06 21.60 14.42
C SER A 143 -4.04 21.46 15.55
N ASP A 144 -3.85 20.25 16.08
CA ASP A 144 -2.88 19.95 17.14
C ASP A 144 -1.47 19.83 16.56
N ARG A 145 -0.69 20.89 16.77
CA ARG A 145 0.70 20.98 16.30
C ARG A 145 1.63 20.01 17.03
N GLU A 146 1.37 19.72 18.31
CA GLU A 146 2.20 18.81 19.10
C GLU A 146 2.00 17.37 18.63
N ALA A 147 0.74 16.96 18.41
CA ALA A 147 0.43 15.66 17.83
C ALA A 147 1.05 15.49 16.42
N LEU A 148 1.01 16.54 15.59
CA LEU A 148 1.65 16.53 14.28
C LEU A 148 3.18 16.36 14.38
N ALA A 149 3.85 17.14 15.24
CA ALA A 149 5.29 17.03 15.42
C ALA A 149 5.69 15.63 15.91
N LYS A 150 4.96 15.09 16.90
CA LYS A 150 5.19 13.73 17.39
C LYS A 150 4.98 12.66 16.32
N SER A 151 3.98 12.83 15.44
CA SER A 151 3.75 11.91 14.32
C SER A 151 4.89 11.95 13.32
N ILE A 152 5.45 13.14 13.04
CA ILE A 152 6.59 13.31 12.13
C ILE A 152 7.85 12.68 12.74
N ASP A 153 8.14 12.96 14.00
CA ASP A 153 9.31 12.41 14.72
C ASP A 153 9.23 10.88 14.89
N GLY A 154 8.01 10.33 14.84
CA GLY A 154 7.76 8.89 14.90
C GLY A 154 7.85 8.16 13.57
N MET A 155 8.09 8.85 12.45
CA MET A 155 8.31 8.19 11.16
C MET A 155 9.67 7.48 11.17
N GLY A 156 9.66 6.17 10.93
CA GLY A 156 10.86 5.34 10.79
C GLY A 156 11.10 4.95 9.34
N ASN A 157 12.32 4.48 9.05
CA ASN A 157 12.58 3.73 7.84
C ASN A 157 12.15 2.28 8.07
N ASP A 158 11.22 1.78 7.27
CA ASP A 158 11.00 0.34 7.22
C ASP A 158 12.18 -0.31 6.48
N HIS A 159 12.55 -1.51 6.92
CA HIS A 159 13.75 -2.21 6.46
C HIS A 159 13.69 -2.67 4.99
N VAL A 160 12.71 -2.17 4.23
CA VAL A 160 12.27 -2.64 2.92
C VAL A 160 12.29 -1.44 1.98
N ASN A 161 13.06 -1.53 0.90
CA ASN A 161 13.18 -0.44 -0.07
C ASN A 161 11.97 -0.42 -1.02
N ILE A 162 10.75 -0.27 -0.48
CA ILE A 162 9.52 -0.08 -1.27
C ILE A 162 9.09 1.38 -1.21
N THR A 163 8.48 1.84 -2.30
CA THR A 163 7.92 3.19 -2.38
C THR A 163 6.57 3.10 -3.05
N ASP A 164 5.52 3.48 -2.34
CA ASP A 164 4.16 3.51 -2.86
C ASP A 164 3.62 4.94 -2.75
N LEU A 165 3.79 5.72 -3.81
CA LEU A 165 3.28 7.07 -3.92
C LEU A 165 1.75 7.09 -3.98
N THR A 166 1.15 6.04 -4.55
CA THR A 166 -0.30 5.96 -4.73
C THR A 166 -1.00 5.88 -3.38
N ILE A 167 -0.54 5.02 -2.45
CA ILE A 167 -1.17 4.90 -1.13
C ILE A 167 -1.08 6.21 -0.35
N GLY A 168 0.09 6.86 -0.37
CA GLY A 168 0.30 8.15 0.30
C GLY A 168 -0.63 9.23 -0.25
N LEU A 169 -0.72 9.34 -1.58
CA LEU A 169 -1.62 10.28 -2.25
C LEU A 169 -3.09 10.01 -1.92
N MET A 170 -3.50 8.74 -1.98
CA MET A 170 -4.91 8.37 -1.79
C MET A 170 -5.38 8.52 -0.35
N TRP A 171 -4.54 8.21 0.64
CA TRP A 171 -4.87 8.51 2.04
C TRP A 171 -4.80 10.00 2.35
N GLY A 172 -3.90 10.74 1.70
CA GLY A 172 -3.89 12.21 1.74
C GLY A 172 -5.20 12.80 1.19
N TRP A 173 -5.71 12.28 0.07
CA TRP A 173 -7.02 12.67 -0.47
C TRP A 173 -8.15 12.30 0.50
N ARG A 174 -8.19 11.06 1.01
CA ARG A 174 -9.22 10.61 1.98
C ARG A 174 -9.25 11.45 3.24
N ALA A 175 -8.10 11.86 3.78
CA ALA A 175 -8.03 12.77 4.92
C ALA A 175 -8.65 14.13 4.59
N LEU A 176 -8.47 14.58 3.36
CA LEU A 176 -9.11 15.77 2.83
C LEU A 176 -10.57 15.55 2.45
N SER A 177 -11.16 14.36 2.55
CA SER A 177 -12.57 14.11 2.22
C SER A 177 -13.50 14.27 3.43
N PRO A 178 -14.73 14.81 3.26
CA PRO A 178 -15.73 14.76 4.33
C PRO A 178 -16.36 13.38 4.47
N ASP A 179 -16.10 12.48 3.52
CA ASP A 179 -16.71 11.16 3.47
C ASP A 179 -15.91 10.16 4.33
N PRO A 180 -16.55 9.05 4.78
CA PRO A 180 -15.86 7.95 5.43
C PRO A 180 -14.67 7.42 4.59
N PRO A 181 -13.59 6.91 5.22
CA PRO A 181 -13.55 6.41 6.60
C PRO A 181 -13.02 7.43 7.63
N LEU A 182 -12.43 8.54 7.22
CA LEU A 182 -11.87 9.54 8.15
C LEU A 182 -12.86 10.65 8.47
N ALA A 183 -13.57 11.17 7.46
CA ALA A 183 -14.66 12.14 7.58
C ALA A 183 -14.37 13.39 8.44
N GLN A 184 -13.09 13.79 8.56
CA GLN A 184 -12.67 14.96 9.36
C GLN A 184 -12.68 16.27 8.58
N SER A 185 -12.71 16.20 7.24
CA SER A 185 -12.76 17.40 6.43
C SER A 185 -14.12 18.10 6.60
N PRO A 186 -14.17 19.42 6.78
CA PRO A 186 -15.42 20.16 7.02
C PRO A 186 -16.33 20.31 5.77
N GLY A 187 -16.14 19.50 4.73
CA GLY A 187 -16.93 19.51 3.49
C GLY A 187 -16.06 19.45 2.23
N HIS A 188 -16.66 19.23 1.05
CA HIS A 188 -15.97 19.11 -0.24
C HIS A 188 -15.22 20.38 -0.69
N PRO A 189 -14.27 20.28 -1.66
CA PRO A 189 -13.66 21.44 -2.28
C PRO A 189 -14.71 22.41 -2.81
N SER A 190 -14.47 23.69 -2.61
CA SER A 190 -15.33 24.76 -3.11
C SER A 190 -14.50 26.01 -3.31
N LYS A 191 -15.10 27.07 -3.87
CA LYS A 191 -14.43 28.37 -3.89
C LYS A 191 -13.98 28.78 -2.50
N GLU A 192 -14.74 28.48 -1.44
CA GLU A 192 -14.49 28.83 -0.02
C GLU A 192 -13.57 27.86 0.73
N ARG A 193 -13.35 26.68 0.16
CA ARG A 193 -12.59 25.61 0.80
C ARG A 193 -11.60 25.04 -0.19
N LEU A 194 -10.40 25.58 -0.14
CA LEU A 194 -9.27 25.07 -0.89
C LEU A 194 -8.70 23.84 -0.18
N LYS A 195 -8.30 22.83 -0.95
CA LYS A 195 -7.69 21.60 -0.43
C LYS A 195 -6.37 21.39 -1.13
N PHE A 196 -5.33 21.12 -0.34
CA PHE A 196 -3.96 20.98 -0.83
C PHE A 196 -3.38 19.65 -0.36
N ILE A 197 -2.74 18.94 -1.28
CA ILE A 197 -1.84 17.83 -0.94
C ILE A 197 -0.42 18.30 -1.23
N VAL A 198 0.49 18.11 -0.28
CA VAL A 198 1.93 18.20 -0.51
C VAL A 198 2.47 16.77 -0.57
N LEU A 199 2.73 16.27 -1.77
CA LEU A 199 3.29 14.94 -1.99
C LEU A 199 4.82 15.04 -2.08
N MET A 200 5.51 14.56 -1.05
CA MET A 200 6.97 14.59 -0.96
C MET A 200 7.53 13.17 -1.00
N SER A 201 8.50 12.93 -1.87
CA SER A 201 9.20 11.64 -1.99
C SER A 201 10.56 11.83 -2.64
N ASP A 202 11.45 10.86 -2.45
CA ASP A 202 12.78 10.79 -3.03
C ASP A 202 12.85 10.09 -4.39
N GLY A 203 11.72 9.69 -4.97
CA GLY A 203 11.76 9.02 -6.26
C GLY A 203 10.46 8.39 -6.74
N ALA A 204 10.65 7.33 -7.53
CA ALA A 204 9.59 6.62 -8.25
C ALA A 204 8.94 5.60 -7.32
N ASN A 205 7.81 5.04 -7.74
CA ASN A 205 7.31 3.85 -7.09
C ASN A 205 8.34 2.71 -7.19
N ALA A 206 8.41 1.88 -6.15
CA ALA A 206 9.28 0.72 -6.07
C ALA A 206 8.53 -0.44 -5.41
N ALA A 207 8.52 -1.58 -6.09
CA ALA A 207 7.91 -2.82 -5.61
C ALA A 207 8.96 -3.79 -5.06
N ALA A 208 8.51 -4.72 -4.21
CA ALA A 208 9.28 -5.88 -3.75
C ALA A 208 8.57 -7.21 -4.07
N GLN A 209 7.60 -7.18 -4.98
CA GLN A 209 6.69 -8.30 -5.26
C GLN A 209 7.09 -9.12 -6.49
N GLY A 210 8.10 -8.67 -7.24
CA GLY A 210 8.48 -9.19 -8.54
C GLY A 210 8.78 -10.68 -8.54
N ARG A 211 8.38 -11.35 -9.61
CA ARG A 211 8.42 -12.81 -9.78
C ARG A 211 7.62 -13.53 -8.70
N GLY A 212 6.50 -12.93 -8.30
CA GLY A 212 5.56 -13.34 -7.25
C GLY A 212 6.19 -13.70 -5.90
N LYS A 213 7.34 -13.13 -5.56
CA LYS A 213 8.09 -13.50 -4.36
C LYS A 213 7.31 -13.23 -3.07
N GLN A 214 6.47 -12.20 -3.06
CA GLN A 214 5.90 -11.63 -1.85
C GLN A 214 4.51 -11.05 -2.08
N TYR A 215 3.64 -11.22 -1.09
CA TYR A 215 2.39 -10.47 -0.98
C TYR A 215 2.69 -9.03 -0.54
N GLY A 216 1.90 -8.07 -1.01
CA GLY A 216 1.97 -6.69 -0.56
C GLY A 216 0.65 -5.97 -0.75
N GLY A 217 0.60 -4.66 -0.47
CA GLY A 217 -0.65 -3.89 -0.47
C GLY A 217 -1.44 -3.97 -1.78
N TRP A 218 -0.79 -4.27 -2.90
CA TRP A 218 -1.39 -4.42 -4.22
C TRP A 218 -1.89 -5.83 -4.55
N GLY A 219 -1.68 -6.80 -3.67
CA GLY A 219 -1.93 -8.22 -3.94
C GLY A 219 -0.67 -8.97 -4.41
N MET A 220 -0.87 -10.10 -5.09
CA MET A 220 0.20 -10.84 -5.77
C MET A 220 0.25 -10.50 -7.27
N PRO A 221 1.43 -10.50 -7.90
CA PRO A 221 1.52 -10.54 -9.35
C PRO A 221 0.74 -11.74 -9.92
N GLY A 222 -0.06 -11.51 -10.96
CA GLY A 222 -0.92 -12.54 -11.57
C GLY A 222 -2.27 -12.77 -10.91
N ASP A 223 -2.57 -12.16 -9.75
CA ASP A 223 -3.90 -12.26 -9.12
C ASP A 223 -4.98 -11.38 -9.79
N GLY A 224 -4.58 -10.58 -10.77
CA GLY A 224 -5.42 -9.67 -11.54
C GLY A 224 -5.64 -8.29 -10.93
N ARG A 225 -5.19 -8.01 -9.70
CA ARG A 225 -5.37 -6.69 -9.03
C ARG A 225 -4.50 -5.60 -9.64
N LEU A 226 -3.28 -5.95 -10.00
CA LEU A 226 -2.36 -5.10 -10.75
C LEU A 226 -2.70 -5.01 -12.25
N GLY A 227 -3.81 -5.62 -12.67
CA GLY A 227 -4.27 -5.64 -14.05
C GLY A 227 -3.72 -6.81 -14.86
N PRO A 228 -4.22 -6.97 -16.10
CA PRO A 228 -3.95 -8.15 -16.92
C PRO A 228 -2.53 -8.20 -17.50
N SER A 229 -1.76 -7.11 -17.40
CA SER A 229 -0.38 -7.04 -17.87
C SER A 229 0.64 -7.55 -16.85
N ILE A 230 0.21 -7.84 -15.62
CA ILE A 230 1.07 -8.34 -14.55
C ILE A 230 0.69 -9.79 -14.26
N ASP A 231 1.66 -10.67 -14.47
CA ASP A 231 1.60 -12.10 -14.17
C ASP A 231 2.64 -12.50 -13.12
N SER A 232 2.68 -13.78 -12.76
CA SER A 232 3.65 -14.32 -11.81
C SER A 232 5.11 -14.21 -12.25
N GLY A 233 5.38 -14.00 -13.54
CA GLY A 233 6.73 -13.84 -14.09
C GLY A 233 7.24 -12.39 -14.11
N SER A 234 6.34 -11.42 -13.94
CA SER A 234 6.62 -9.98 -14.01
C SER A 234 7.57 -9.53 -12.90
N ASP A 235 8.55 -8.68 -13.22
CA ASP A 235 9.54 -8.23 -12.24
C ASP A 235 9.12 -6.94 -11.50
N ASP A 236 9.93 -6.49 -10.53
CA ASP A 236 9.62 -5.29 -9.73
C ASP A 236 9.46 -4.02 -10.58
N LYS A 237 10.10 -3.94 -11.75
CA LYS A 237 10.00 -2.77 -12.64
C LYS A 237 8.68 -2.77 -13.40
N ASP A 238 8.22 -3.94 -13.83
CA ASP A 238 6.91 -4.08 -14.47
C ASP A 238 5.79 -3.63 -13.51
N ILE A 239 5.91 -4.04 -12.24
CA ILE A 239 4.96 -3.67 -11.18
C ILE A 239 5.06 -2.17 -10.86
N ALA A 240 6.27 -1.63 -10.71
CA ALA A 240 6.48 -0.20 -10.46
C ALA A 240 5.89 0.67 -11.59
N ALA A 241 5.97 0.23 -12.85
CA ALA A 241 5.37 0.95 -13.97
C ALA A 241 3.82 1.02 -13.87
N VAL A 242 3.17 -0.04 -13.38
CA VAL A 242 1.73 -0.02 -13.09
C VAL A 242 1.44 0.92 -11.93
N MET A 243 2.23 0.88 -10.85
CA MET A 243 2.09 1.80 -9.71
C MET A 243 2.24 3.26 -10.13
N ASP A 244 3.18 3.58 -11.02
CA ASP A 244 3.36 4.93 -11.59
C ASP A 244 2.12 5.36 -12.38
N GLY A 245 1.57 4.47 -13.22
CA GLY A 245 0.31 4.71 -13.93
C GLY A 245 -0.85 4.99 -12.97
N ARG A 246 -0.98 4.19 -11.90
CA ARG A 246 -2.01 4.38 -10.86
C ARG A 246 -1.82 5.68 -10.07
N THR A 247 -0.58 6.03 -9.74
CA THR A 247 -0.26 7.32 -9.11
C THR A 247 -0.73 8.47 -9.99
N LEU A 248 -0.37 8.48 -11.27
CA LEU A 248 -0.75 9.56 -12.20
C LEU A 248 -2.26 9.66 -12.41
N GLU A 249 -2.95 8.52 -12.48
CA GLU A 249 -4.40 8.46 -12.56
C GLU A 249 -5.06 9.03 -11.31
N ALA A 250 -4.60 8.63 -10.13
CA ALA A 250 -5.06 9.19 -8.85
C ALA A 250 -4.80 10.70 -8.76
N CYS A 251 -3.64 11.19 -9.21
CA CYS A 251 -3.35 12.63 -9.25
C CYS A 251 -4.33 13.37 -10.17
N ALA A 252 -4.65 12.80 -11.34
CA ALA A 252 -5.62 13.40 -12.25
C ALA A 252 -7.03 13.43 -11.63
N ASN A 253 -7.46 12.36 -10.97
CA ASN A 253 -8.76 12.26 -10.31
C ASN A 253 -8.87 13.24 -9.13
N ALA A 254 -7.84 13.34 -8.28
CA ALA A 254 -7.78 14.30 -7.19
C ALA A 254 -7.84 15.76 -7.67
N LYS A 255 -7.10 16.07 -8.75
CA LYS A 255 -7.16 17.40 -9.39
C LYS A 255 -8.54 17.72 -9.94
N ARG A 256 -9.22 16.76 -10.57
CA ARG A 256 -10.61 16.91 -11.05
C ARG A 256 -11.60 17.13 -9.92
N TYR A 257 -11.36 16.53 -8.76
CA TYR A 257 -12.16 16.74 -7.54
C TYR A 257 -11.95 18.13 -6.92
N GLY A 258 -10.93 18.89 -7.37
CA GLY A 258 -10.64 20.25 -6.91
C GLY A 258 -9.54 20.33 -5.86
N ILE A 259 -8.68 19.31 -5.76
CA ILE A 259 -7.48 19.34 -4.91
C ILE A 259 -6.31 19.91 -5.71
N THR A 260 -5.61 20.86 -5.12
CA THR A 260 -4.33 21.34 -5.64
C THR A 260 -3.21 20.44 -5.11
N ILE A 261 -2.48 19.80 -6.00
CA ILE A 261 -1.33 18.96 -5.64
C ILE A 261 -0.04 19.76 -5.84
N MET A 262 0.72 19.92 -4.76
CA MET A 262 2.11 20.38 -4.75
C MET A 262 2.99 19.14 -4.58
N SER A 263 4.01 18.98 -5.40
CA SER A 263 4.90 17.82 -5.30
C SER A 263 6.34 18.25 -5.06
N VAL A 264 7.05 17.54 -4.19
CA VAL A 264 8.44 17.81 -3.85
C VAL A 264 9.27 16.56 -4.12
N ASN A 265 10.19 16.64 -5.08
CA ASN A 265 11.23 15.63 -5.26
C ASN A 265 12.37 15.91 -4.28
N PHE A 266 12.64 14.99 -3.35
CA PHE A 266 13.63 15.16 -2.30
C PHE A 266 14.85 14.24 -2.50
N GLY A 267 16.01 14.81 -2.84
CA GLY A 267 17.25 14.08 -3.12
C GLY A 267 17.69 14.20 -4.58
N GLU A 268 18.65 13.37 -4.97
CA GLU A 268 19.29 13.44 -6.30
C GLU A 268 18.69 12.46 -7.32
N ASN A 269 17.64 11.72 -6.96
CA ASN A 269 17.04 10.73 -7.84
C ASN A 269 16.23 11.40 -8.95
N THR A 270 16.68 11.22 -10.19
CA THR A 270 16.01 11.72 -11.39
C THR A 270 15.07 10.70 -12.02
N THR A 271 15.06 9.45 -11.55
CA THR A 271 14.22 8.38 -12.13
C THR A 271 12.76 8.56 -11.75
N GLY A 272 12.47 9.11 -10.57
CA GLY A 272 11.11 9.34 -10.06
C GLY A 272 10.53 10.74 -10.20
N SER A 273 11.37 11.72 -10.55
CA SER A 273 10.96 13.11 -10.71
C SER A 273 9.84 13.26 -11.74
N GLY A 274 9.83 12.43 -12.79
CA GLY A 274 8.81 12.48 -13.84
C GLY A 274 7.39 12.21 -13.35
N VAL A 275 7.18 11.28 -12.41
CA VAL A 275 5.86 10.98 -11.84
C VAL A 275 5.40 12.11 -10.94
N LEU A 276 6.28 12.58 -10.04
CA LEU A 276 5.99 13.71 -9.16
C LEU A 276 5.67 14.99 -9.97
N GLN A 277 6.47 15.28 -10.99
CA GLN A 277 6.30 16.45 -11.86
C GLN A 277 4.96 16.43 -12.61
N GLN A 278 4.56 15.27 -13.15
CA GLN A 278 3.26 15.12 -13.83
C GLN A 278 2.08 15.13 -12.85
N CYS A 279 2.28 14.62 -11.63
CA CYS A 279 1.28 14.65 -10.58
C CYS A 279 0.96 16.09 -10.15
N ALA A 280 1.98 16.93 -10.05
CA ALA A 280 1.87 18.33 -9.64
C ALA A 280 0.78 19.10 -10.41
N SER A 281 0.18 20.06 -9.73
CA SER A 281 -0.59 21.12 -10.38
C SER A 281 0.36 22.10 -11.07
N SER A 282 -0.14 22.85 -12.06
CA SER A 282 0.69 23.71 -12.90
C SER A 282 1.55 24.68 -12.08
N GLY A 283 2.88 24.61 -12.25
CA GLY A 283 3.83 25.46 -11.55
C GLY A 283 4.08 25.11 -10.08
N LEU A 284 3.61 23.95 -9.61
CA LEU A 284 3.68 23.50 -8.21
C LEU A 284 4.53 22.23 -8.02
N TYR A 285 5.51 22.03 -8.91
CA TYR A 285 6.57 21.04 -8.75
C TYR A 285 7.81 21.72 -8.15
N TYR A 286 8.41 21.09 -7.14
CA TYR A 286 9.57 21.58 -6.42
C TYR A 286 10.63 20.48 -6.30
N GLU A 287 11.88 20.90 -6.16
CA GLU A 287 13.02 20.02 -5.94
C GLU A 287 13.79 20.49 -4.72
N ALA A 288 14.28 19.55 -3.93
CA ALA A 288 15.12 19.82 -2.77
C ALA A 288 16.16 18.71 -2.64
N THR A 289 17.45 19.04 -2.76
CA THR A 289 18.54 18.04 -2.67
C THR A 289 19.04 17.82 -1.25
N ASP A 290 18.66 18.69 -0.31
CA ASP A 290 19.07 18.64 1.09
C ASP A 290 18.02 19.27 2.03
N ALA A 291 18.25 19.17 3.34
CA ALA A 291 17.34 19.68 4.35
C ALA A 291 17.15 21.21 4.33
N ALA A 292 18.17 21.98 3.92
CA ALA A 292 18.06 23.43 3.83
C ALA A 292 17.17 23.82 2.65
N ALA A 293 17.43 23.24 1.47
CA ALA A 293 16.60 23.40 0.28
C ALA A 293 15.15 22.96 0.54
N LEU A 294 14.95 21.89 1.31
CA LEU A 294 13.62 21.43 1.70
C LEU A 294 12.89 22.47 2.56
N GLY A 295 13.60 23.08 3.52
CA GLY A 295 13.08 24.20 4.30
C GLY A 295 12.65 25.39 3.43
N ASP A 296 13.41 25.70 2.38
CA ASP A 296 13.10 26.77 1.43
C ASP A 296 11.84 26.45 0.61
N VAL A 297 11.70 25.21 0.16
CA VAL A 297 10.50 24.72 -0.54
C VAL A 297 9.25 24.85 0.33
N PHE A 298 9.29 24.38 1.58
CA PHE A 298 8.12 24.49 2.47
C PHE A 298 7.78 25.94 2.84
N ARG A 299 8.77 26.84 2.91
CA ARG A 299 8.52 28.30 3.03
C ARG A 299 7.78 28.84 1.80
N SER A 300 8.19 28.45 0.60
CA SER A 300 7.53 28.83 -0.66
C SER A 300 6.08 28.33 -0.73
N ILE A 301 5.84 27.06 -0.37
CA ILE A 301 4.51 26.46 -0.25
C ILE A 301 3.63 27.25 0.74
N GLY A 302 4.17 27.58 1.92
CA GLY A 302 3.46 28.37 2.92
C GLY A 302 3.04 29.75 2.43
N VAL A 303 3.91 30.45 1.69
CA VAL A 303 3.59 31.74 1.05
C VAL A 303 2.50 31.57 -0.01
N HIS A 304 2.58 30.53 -0.84
CA HIS A 304 1.56 30.26 -1.87
C HIS A 304 0.17 30.07 -1.24
N ILE A 305 0.05 29.14 -0.28
CA ILE A 305 -1.21 28.88 0.43
C ILE A 305 -1.69 30.14 1.18
N GLY A 306 -0.78 30.88 1.81
CA GLY A 306 -1.09 32.12 2.51
C GLY A 306 -1.61 33.24 1.60
N SER A 307 -1.03 33.42 0.42
CA SER A 307 -1.45 34.46 -0.55
C SER A 307 -2.88 34.25 -1.06
N LEU A 308 -3.29 32.99 -1.26
CA LEU A 308 -4.66 32.62 -1.65
C LEU A 308 -5.67 32.93 -0.54
N ARG A 309 -5.23 32.94 0.73
CA ARG A 309 -6.08 33.32 1.86
C ARG A 309 -6.28 34.84 1.97
N LEU A 310 -5.32 35.65 1.50
CA LEU A 310 -5.35 37.11 1.62
C LEU A 310 -6.01 37.82 0.44
N THR A 311 -6.11 37.17 -0.72
CA THR A 311 -6.67 37.74 -1.96
C THR A 311 -8.17 37.53 -2.11
N ARG A 312 -8.84 37.11 -1.04
CA ARG A 312 -10.24 36.68 -1.00
C ARG A 312 -10.98 37.34 0.14
#